data_AF-A0A803LU03-F1
#
_entry.id   AF-A0A803LU03-F1
#
_cell.length_a   1.000
_cell.length_b   1.000
_cell.length_c   1.000
_cell.angle_alpha   90.00
_cell.angle_beta   90.00
_cell.angle_gamma   90.00
#
_symmetry.space_group_name_H-M   'P 1'
#
loop_
_entity.id
_entity.type
_entity.pdbx_description
1 polymer ?
#
loop_
_entity_poly.entity_id
_entity_poly.type
_entity_poly.pdbx_seq_one_letter_code
_entity_poly.pdbx_strand_id
1 'polypeptide(L)'
;MLKSNPGDSLLLRNYGKYLHEVEKNVEKAEECYGRAILASPGDGELLSLYGNLIWETSKDEDRAQLYYDQALLNSPDVSMVLGSYAHFLWEAEDDEEDDQEIMKHIPAMVGAH
;
A
#
# COMPACT_ATOMS: atom_id res chain seq x y z
N MET A 1 -11.03 -3.05 24.34
CA MET A 1 -11.82 -2.88 23.10
C MET A 1 -11.51 -3.97 22.07
N LEU A 2 -10.25 -4.17 21.61
CA LEU A 2 -9.92 -5.26 20.66
C LEU A 2 -10.24 -6.69 21.15
N LYS A 3 -10.12 -6.95 22.47
CA LYS A 3 -10.49 -8.25 23.06
C LYS A 3 -12.00 -8.52 23.08
N SER A 4 -12.83 -7.50 22.89
CA SER A 4 -14.29 -7.58 23.03
C SER A 4 -15.00 -7.70 21.67
N ASN A 5 -14.37 -7.24 20.59
CA ASN A 5 -14.84 -7.43 19.22
C ASN A 5 -13.63 -7.63 18.28
N PRO A 6 -13.03 -8.84 18.24
CA PRO A 6 -11.79 -9.08 17.53
C PRO A 6 -11.93 -9.05 15.99
N GLY A 7 -13.14 -8.96 15.45
CA GLY A 7 -13.43 -8.88 14.02
C GLY A 7 -14.08 -7.56 13.59
N ASP A 8 -14.07 -6.53 14.45
CA ASP A 8 -14.60 -5.22 14.08
C ASP A 8 -13.69 -4.56 13.05
N SER A 9 -14.11 -4.55 11.78
CA SER A 9 -13.31 -4.00 10.69
C SER A 9 -12.92 -2.55 10.93
N LEU A 10 -13.84 -1.72 11.45
CA LEU A 10 -13.57 -0.30 11.66
C LEU A 10 -12.54 -0.09 12.77
N LEU A 11 -12.64 -0.84 13.87
CA LEU A 11 -11.67 -0.77 14.96
C LEU A 11 -10.28 -1.27 14.51
N LEU A 12 -10.24 -2.39 13.78
CA LEU A 12 -9.00 -2.96 13.26
C LEU A 12 -8.33 -2.02 12.26
N ARG A 13 -9.10 -1.42 11.34
CA ARG A 13 -8.63 -0.41 10.39
C ARG A 13 -8.02 0.79 11.10
N ASN A 14 -8.77 1.37 12.05
CA ASN A 14 -8.31 2.58 12.75
C ASN A 14 -7.08 2.30 13.63
N TYR A 15 -7.03 1.13 14.27
CA TYR A 15 -5.86 0.73 15.05
C TYR A 15 -4.66 0.40 14.17
N GLY A 16 -4.87 -0.28 13.04
CA GLY A 16 -3.85 -0.52 12.02
C GLY A 16 -3.26 0.79 11.49
N LYS A 17 -4.10 1.79 11.20
CA LYS A 17 -3.67 3.13 10.80
C LYS A 17 -2.84 3.83 11.86
N TYR A 18 -3.25 3.77 13.13
CA TYR A 18 -2.45 4.30 14.23
C TYR A 18 -1.08 3.60 14.32
N LEU A 19 -1.05 2.28 14.22
CA LEU A 19 0.20 1.51 14.26
C LEU A 19 1.12 1.85 13.09
N HIS A 20 0.57 2.02 11.89
CA HIS A 20 1.30 2.36 10.68
C HIS A 20 1.84 3.79 10.71
N GLU A 21 0.98 4.77 10.94
CA GLU A 21 1.33 6.18 10.78
C GLU A 21 2.06 6.75 12.00
N VAL A 22 1.67 6.33 13.22
CA VAL A 22 2.16 6.91 14.48
C VAL A 22 3.24 6.05 15.12
N GLU A 23 2.96 4.77 15.37
CA GLU A 23 3.91 3.88 16.06
C GLU A 23 4.99 3.33 15.11
N LYS A 24 4.81 3.47 13.80
CA LYS A 24 5.64 2.87 12.74
C LYS A 24 5.83 1.35 12.92
N ASN A 25 4.83 0.68 13.50
CA ASN A 25 4.81 -0.76 13.68
C ASN A 25 4.13 -1.43 12.48
N VAL A 26 4.91 -1.60 11.42
CA VAL A 26 4.46 -2.16 10.14
C VAL A 26 3.88 -3.56 10.29
N GLU A 27 4.56 -4.46 10.99
CA GLU A 27 4.13 -5.86 11.14
C GLU A 27 2.73 -5.97 11.76
N LYS A 28 2.47 -5.22 12.85
CA LYS A 28 1.15 -5.22 13.48
C LYS A 28 0.10 -4.46 12.68
N ALA A 29 0.51 -3.41 11.98
CA ALA A 29 -0.39 -2.70 11.08
C ALA A 29 -0.88 -3.64 9.95
N GLU A 30 0.03 -4.41 9.35
CA GLU A 30 -0.27 -5.38 8.32
C GLU A 30 -1.25 -6.45 8.84
N GLU A 31 -1.01 -7.00 10.03
CA GLU A 31 -1.93 -7.95 10.67
C GLU A 31 -3.33 -7.35 10.87
N CYS A 32 -3.40 -6.10 11.36
CA CYS A 32 -4.66 -5.41 11.60
C CYS A 32 -5.43 -5.17 10.29
N TYR A 33 -4.74 -4.66 9.27
CA TYR A 33 -5.35 -4.42 7.96
C TYR A 33 -5.82 -5.72 7.30
N GLY A 34 -4.99 -6.77 7.29
CA GLY A 34 -5.38 -8.07 6.73
C GLY A 34 -6.64 -8.64 7.40
N ARG A 35 -6.73 -8.55 8.73
CA ARG A 35 -7.93 -8.98 9.47
C ARG A 35 -9.15 -8.09 9.19
N ALA A 36 -8.95 -6.78 9.04
CA ALA A 36 -10.03 -5.86 8.67
C ALA A 36 -10.56 -6.16 7.26
N ILE A 37 -9.67 -6.48 6.30
CA ILE A 37 -10.04 -6.81 4.91
C ILE A 37 -10.86 -8.10 4.90
N LEU A 38 -10.47 -9.11 5.68
CA LEU A 38 -11.25 -10.34 5.83
C LEU A 38 -12.65 -10.08 6.40
N ALA A 39 -12.79 -9.10 7.29
CA ALA A 39 -14.08 -8.74 7.90
C ALA A 39 -14.94 -7.84 6.98
N SER A 40 -14.32 -7.01 6.14
CA SER A 40 -15.00 -6.07 5.23
C SER A 40 -14.20 -5.90 3.92
N PRO A 41 -14.30 -6.86 2.98
CA PRO A 41 -13.47 -6.88 1.79
C PRO A 41 -13.77 -5.77 0.77
N GLY A 42 -14.89 -5.05 0.92
CA GLY A 42 -15.29 -3.94 0.06
C GLY A 42 -15.03 -2.55 0.64
N ASP A 43 -14.28 -2.44 1.75
CA ASP A 43 -13.90 -1.13 2.30
C ASP A 43 -12.75 -0.53 1.47
N GLY A 44 -13.10 0.36 0.53
CA GLY A 44 -12.12 0.98 -0.37
C GLY A 44 -11.06 1.81 0.35
N GLU A 45 -11.42 2.48 1.45
CA GLU A 45 -10.45 3.24 2.25
C GLU A 45 -9.44 2.28 2.89
N LEU A 46 -9.89 1.17 3.47
CA LEU A 46 -9.01 0.14 4.02
C LEU A 46 -8.11 -0.51 2.97
N LEU A 47 -8.64 -0.80 1.78
CA LEU A 47 -7.86 -1.35 0.67
C LEU A 47 -6.75 -0.37 0.24
N SER A 48 -7.06 0.93 0.16
CA SER A 48 -6.05 1.96 -0.14
C SER A 48 -4.98 2.11 0.96
N LEU A 49 -5.35 1.97 2.24
CA LEU A 49 -4.40 1.97 3.36
C LEU A 49 -3.45 0.76 3.29
N TYR A 50 -3.97 -0.40 2.90
CA TYR A 50 -3.15 -1.60 2.74
C TYR A 50 -2.23 -1.51 1.51
N GLY A 51 -2.71 -0.95 0.40
CA GLY A 51 -1.89 -0.64 -0.78
C GLY A 51 -0.72 0.30 -0.44
N ASN A 52 -0.99 1.39 0.30
CA ASN A 52 0.05 2.28 0.82
C ASN A 52 1.10 1.54 1.66
N LEU A 53 0.66 0.71 2.60
CA LEU A 53 1.58 -0.05 3.46
C LEU A 53 2.51 -0.94 2.63
N ILE A 54 1.99 -1.65 1.62
CA ILE A 54 2.78 -2.51 0.74
C ILE A 54 3.82 -1.68 -0.01
N TRP A 55 3.40 -0.57 -0.60
CA TRP A 55 4.28 0.33 -1.36
C TRP A 55 5.43 0.86 -0.48
N GLU A 56 5.11 1.42 0.67
CA GLU A 56 6.10 2.01 1.58
C GLU A 56 7.11 0.99 2.13
N THR A 57 6.70 -0.26 2.29
CA THR A 57 7.49 -1.28 3.02
C THR A 57 8.27 -2.21 2.11
N SER A 58 7.76 -2.44 0.90
CA SER A 58 8.33 -3.44 -0.01
C SER A 58 8.60 -2.91 -1.41
N LYS A 59 8.05 -1.74 -1.78
CA LYS A 59 8.07 -1.24 -3.16
C LYS A 59 7.56 -2.27 -4.18
N ASP A 60 6.66 -3.15 -3.74
CA ASP A 60 5.99 -4.14 -4.58
C ASP A 60 4.83 -3.45 -5.31
N GLU A 61 5.15 -2.89 -6.47
CA GLU A 61 4.24 -2.11 -7.30
C GLU A 61 3.00 -2.93 -7.71
N ASP A 62 3.22 -4.15 -8.22
CA ASP A 62 2.16 -5.06 -8.66
C ASP A 62 1.13 -5.31 -7.53
N ARG A 63 1.60 -5.61 -6.32
CA ARG A 63 0.71 -5.83 -5.18
C ARG A 63 0.06 -4.54 -4.72
N ALA A 64 0.78 -3.43 -4.64
CA ALA A 64 0.21 -2.15 -4.22
C ALA A 64 -0.90 -1.71 -5.18
N GLN A 65 -0.63 -1.76 -6.49
CA GLN A 65 -1.59 -1.43 -7.54
C GLN A 65 -2.84 -2.29 -7.47
N LEU A 66 -2.69 -3.61 -7.27
CA LEU A 66 -3.84 -4.51 -7.11
C LEU A 66 -4.81 -4.04 -6.02
N TYR A 67 -4.30 -3.60 -4.86
CA TYR A 67 -5.15 -3.11 -3.77
C TYR A 67 -5.76 -1.74 -4.07
N TYR A 68 -5.06 -0.87 -4.78
CA TYR A 68 -5.62 0.40 -5.25
C TYR A 68 -6.73 0.22 -6.29
N ASP A 69 -6.56 -0.70 -7.24
CA ASP A 69 -7.57 -1.03 -8.23
C ASP A 69 -8.84 -1.57 -7.54
N GLN A 70 -8.67 -2.44 -6.55
CA GLN A 70 -9.78 -2.92 -5.73
C GLN A 70 -10.42 -1.79 -4.92
N ALA A 71 -9.63 -0.87 -4.37
CA ALA A 71 -10.15 0.30 -3.66
C ALA A 71 -11.02 1.17 -4.57
N LEU A 72 -10.55 1.46 -5.79
CA LEU A 72 -11.25 2.26 -6.78
C LEU A 72 -12.54 1.56 -7.26
N LEU A 73 -12.50 0.23 -7.45
CA LEU A 73 -13.68 -0.54 -7.81
C LEU A 73 -14.78 -0.47 -6.74
N ASN A 74 -14.41 -0.47 -5.46
CA ASN A 74 -15.36 -0.46 -4.35
C ASN A 74 -15.77 0.95 -3.90
N SER A 75 -14.96 1.97 -4.18
CA SER A 75 -15.15 3.34 -3.67
C SER A 75 -14.63 4.40 -4.67
N PRO A 76 -15.18 4.45 -5.89
CA PRO A 76 -14.64 5.27 -6.98
C PRO A 76 -14.69 6.78 -6.72
N ASP A 77 -15.63 7.23 -5.89
CA ASP A 77 -15.87 8.66 -5.62
C ASP A 77 -15.27 9.13 -4.28
N VAL A 78 -14.49 8.28 -3.61
CA VAL A 78 -13.87 8.63 -2.32
C VAL A 78 -12.55 9.37 -2.58
N SER A 79 -12.53 10.67 -2.30
CA SER A 79 -11.37 11.54 -2.54
C SER A 79 -10.09 11.07 -1.87
N MET A 80 -10.19 10.43 -0.70
CA MET A 80 -9.04 9.84 -0.02
C MET A 80 -8.42 8.69 -0.82
N VAL A 81 -9.25 7.78 -1.36
CA VAL A 81 -8.79 6.66 -2.20
C VAL A 81 -8.14 7.19 -3.47
N LEU A 82 -8.79 8.13 -4.15
CA LEU A 82 -8.26 8.76 -5.37
C LEU A 82 -6.93 9.47 -5.11
N GLY A 83 -6.83 10.22 -4.01
CA GLY A 83 -5.62 10.93 -3.63
C GLY A 83 -4.45 10.00 -3.32
N SER A 84 -4.69 8.95 -2.52
CA SER A 84 -3.66 7.95 -2.23
C SER A 84 -3.22 7.19 -3.48
N TYR A 85 -4.15 6.82 -4.35
CA TYR A 85 -3.79 6.11 -5.57
C TYR A 85 -2.98 7.00 -6.54
N ALA A 86 -3.39 8.25 -6.72
CA ALA A 86 -2.62 9.20 -7.54
C ALA A 86 -1.21 9.44 -6.97
N HIS A 87 -1.07 9.51 -5.66
CA HIS A 87 0.24 9.64 -5.01
C HIS A 87 1.14 8.43 -5.28
N PHE A 88 0.59 7.21 -5.13
CA PHE A 88 1.30 5.97 -5.46
C PHE A 88 1.76 5.95 -6.92
N LEU A 89 0.88 6.25 -7.87
CA LEU A 89 1.23 6.24 -9.30
C LEU A 89 2.36 7.21 -9.62
N TRP A 90 2.35 8.40 -9.01
CA TRP A 90 3.41 9.37 -9.19
C TRP A 90 4.76 8.89 -8.62
N GLU A 91 4.77 8.31 -7.42
CA GLU A 91 6.02 7.77 -6.85
C GLU A 91 6.54 6.55 -7.60
N ALA A 92 5.66 5.68 -8.12
CA ALA A 92 6.07 4.53 -8.91
C ALA A 92 6.69 4.93 -10.24
N GLU A 93 6.11 5.92 -10.94
CA GLU A 93 6.68 6.47 -12.18
C GLU A 93 8.07 7.10 -11.94
N ASP A 94 8.23 7.88 -10.87
CA ASP A 94 9.53 8.48 -10.51
C ASP A 94 10.59 7.39 -10.21
N ASP A 95 10.23 6.32 -9.48
CA ASP A 95 11.14 5.20 -9.19
C ASP A 95 11.57 4.45 -10.49
N GLU A 96 10.66 4.28 -11.47
CA GLU A 96 10.99 3.68 -12.78
C GLU A 96 11.95 4.56 -13.61
N GLU A 97 11.75 5.88 -13.61
CA GLU A 97 12.62 6.82 -14.33
C GLU A 97 14.05 6.78 -13.77
N ASP A 98 14.19 6.76 -12.45
CA ASP A 98 15.47 6.66 -11.75
C ASP A 98 16.20 5.34 -12.10
N ASP A 99 15.49 4.21 -12.08
CA ASP A 99 16.06 2.91 -12.47
C ASP A 99 16.52 2.90 -13.93
N GLN A 100 15.78 3.51 -14.85
CA GLN A 100 16.18 3.65 -16.24
C GLN A 100 17.41 4.53 -16.43
N GLU A 101 17.51 5.65 -15.70
CA GLU A 101 18.70 6.50 -15.72
C GLU A 101 19.93 5.77 -15.18
N ILE A 102 19.79 5.01 -14.09
CA ILE A 102 20.86 4.15 -13.58
C ILE A 102 21.30 3.15 -14.65
N MET A 103 20.36 2.44 -15.30
CA MET A 103 20.69 1.47 -16.34
C MET A 103 21.43 2.07 -17.54
N LYS A 104 21.10 3.31 -17.96
CA LYS A 104 21.83 4.02 -19.03
C LYS A 104 23.26 4.35 -18.66
N HIS A 105 23.54 4.53 -17.36
CA HIS A 105 24.84 4.94 -16.85
C HIS A 105 25.73 3.80 -16.35
N ILE A 106 25.25 2.55 -16.34
CA ILE A 106 26.10 1.36 -16.11
C ILE A 106 27.02 1.19 -17.33
N PRO A 107 28.35 1.38 -17.21
CA PRO A 107 29.27 1.11 -18.31
C PRO A 107 29.19 -0.37 -18.66
N ALA A 108 29.17 -0.71 -19.95
CA ALA A 108 29.24 -2.08 -20.43
C ALA A 108 30.58 -2.75 -20.02
N MET A 109 30.71 -3.14 -18.76
CA MET A 109 31.73 -4.07 -18.32
C MET A 109 31.20 -5.47 -18.59
N VAL A 110 31.59 -6.03 -19.73
CA VAL A 110 32.09 -7.40 -19.92
C VAL A 110 32.06 -7.65 -21.44
N GLY A 111 33.25 -7.64 -22.04
CA GLY A 111 33.43 -7.95 -23.46
C GLY A 111 34.90 -7.91 -23.87
N ALA A 112 35.78 -8.47 -23.04
CA ALA A 112 37.17 -8.72 -23.42
C ALA A 112 37.59 -10.10 -22.89
N HIS A 113 37.29 -11.14 -23.66
CA HIS A 113 38.12 -12.33 -23.82
C HIS A 113 37.85 -12.95 -25.19
#